data_AF-A0A5C9CNL5-F1
#
_entry.id   AF-A0A5C9CNL5-F1
#
_cell.length_a   1.000
_cell.length_b   1.000
_cell.length_c   1.000
_cell.angle_alpha   90.00
_cell.angle_beta   90.00
_cell.angle_gamma   90.00
#
_symmetry.space_group_name_H-M   'P 1'
#
loop_
_entity.id
_entity.type
_entity.pdbx_description
1 polymer ?
#
loop_
_entity_poly.entity_id
_entity_poly.type
_entity_poly.pdbx_seq_one_letter_code
_entity_poly.pdbx_strand_id
1 'polypeptide(L)'
;MSVLELRLPPPIVALVLALLMWLTPAVAGLVQVPYPARVLWAVVLVCIGQGIGIAGIVAFRRAKTTVNPVKASSASSLVIQGVYRYTRNPMYVGLSLTLLAW
;
A
#
# COMPACT_ATOMS: atom_id res chain seq x y z
N MET A 1 6.37 22.62 7.09
CA MET A 1 6.02 21.20 7.36
C MET A 1 6.47 20.27 6.21
N SER A 2 7.67 20.46 5.63
CA SER A 2 8.10 19.76 4.39
C SER A 2 9.06 18.58 4.60
N VAL A 3 9.45 18.29 5.85
CA VAL A 3 10.54 17.33 6.13
C VAL A 3 10.04 15.88 6.20
N LEU A 4 8.73 15.66 6.42
CA LEU A 4 8.12 14.34 6.57
C LEU A 4 7.62 13.72 5.25
N GLU A 5 7.46 14.50 4.19
CA GLU A 5 6.86 14.02 2.93
C GLU A 5 7.77 13.07 2.12
N LEU A 6 9.08 13.02 2.42
CA LEU A 6 10.09 12.41 1.54
C LEU A 6 10.89 11.24 2.14
N ARG A 7 10.61 10.79 3.38
CA ARG A 7 11.56 9.88 4.08
C ARG A 7 11.04 8.56 4.62
N LEU A 8 9.73 8.30 4.58
CA LEU A 8 9.20 7.03 5.06
C LEU A 8 8.73 6.20 3.86
N PRO A 9 9.52 5.21 3.42
CA PRO A 9 9.08 4.22 2.44
C PRO A 9 7.75 3.62 2.88
N PRO A 10 6.78 3.43 1.97
CA PRO A 10 5.49 2.82 2.29
C PRO A 10 5.60 1.52 3.12
N PRO A 11 6.59 0.62 2.89
CA PRO A 11 6.76 -0.57 3.72
C PRO A 11 6.99 -0.28 5.21
N ILE A 12 7.71 0.80 5.56
CA ILE A 12 7.98 1.14 6.97
C ILE A 12 6.68 1.57 7.65
N VAL A 13 5.88 2.40 6.98
CA VAL A 13 4.56 2.81 7.48
C VAL A 13 3.67 1.58 7.71
N ALA A 14 3.70 0.62 6.79
CA ALA A 14 2.97 -0.64 6.92
C ALA A 14 3.36 -1.42 8.17
N LEU A 15 4.66 -1.59 8.39
CA LEU A 15 5.19 -2.38 9.48
C LEU A 15 4.83 -1.75 10.83
N VAL A 16 4.94 -0.42 10.93
CA VAL A 16 4.53 0.31 12.13
C VAL A 16 3.02 0.14 12.38
N LEU A 17 2.19 0.29 11.34
CA LEU A 17 0.75 0.09 11.47
C LEU A 17 0.39 -1.35 11.85
N ALA A 18 1.00 -2.35 11.22
CA ALA A 18 0.80 -3.76 11.54
C ALA A 18 1.19 -4.07 13.00
N LEU A 19 2.31 -3.50 13.47
CA LEU A 19 2.73 -3.64 14.87
C LEU A 19 1.71 -3.00 15.82
N LEU A 20 1.22 -1.80 15.52
CA LEU A 20 0.20 -1.13 16.33
C LEU A 20 -1.13 -1.91 16.34
N MET A 21 -1.52 -2.49 15.20
CA MET A 21 -2.69 -3.36 15.07
C MET A 21 -2.56 -4.65 15.88
N TRP A 22 -1.36 -5.24 15.93
CA TRP A 22 -1.09 -6.41 16.79
C TRP A 22 -1.13 -6.02 18.28
N LEU A 23 -0.52 -4.89 18.65
CA LEU A 23 -0.46 -4.41 20.03
C LEU A 23 -1.80 -3.91 20.58
N THR A 24 -2.85 -3.82 19.75
CA THR A 24 -4.20 -3.43 20.17
C THR A 24 -5.10 -4.67 20.28
N PRO A 25 -5.16 -5.33 21.45
CA PRO A 25 -5.98 -6.53 21.66
C PRO A 25 -7.51 -6.31 21.55
N ALA A 26 -7.98 -5.11 21.24
CA ALA A 26 -9.29 -4.63 21.68
C ALA A 26 -10.42 -4.57 20.64
N VAL A 27 -10.28 -5.13 19.43
CA VAL A 27 -11.38 -5.08 18.43
C VAL A 27 -11.67 -6.44 17.76
N ALA A 28 -10.79 -7.42 17.93
CA ALA A 28 -10.87 -8.72 17.25
C ALA A 28 -12.11 -9.57 17.61
N GLY A 29 -12.84 -9.21 18.67
CA GLY A 29 -14.05 -9.91 19.11
C GLY A 29 -15.39 -9.30 18.67
N LEU A 30 -15.41 -8.12 18.01
CA LEU A 30 -16.66 -7.43 17.69
C LEU A 30 -17.40 -8.02 16.48
N VAL A 31 -16.69 -8.73 15.58
CA VAL A 31 -17.27 -9.31 14.37
C VAL A 31 -16.82 -10.77 14.24
N GLN A 32 -17.77 -11.69 14.43
CA GLN A 32 -17.57 -13.13 14.27
C GLN A 32 -17.73 -13.51 12.80
N VAL A 33 -16.63 -13.54 12.04
CA VAL A 33 -16.62 -14.04 10.65
C VAL A 33 -16.19 -15.51 10.64
N PRO A 34 -16.91 -16.42 9.96
CA PRO A 34 -16.50 -17.81 9.82
C PRO A 34 -15.08 -17.92 9.26
N TYR A 35 -14.26 -18.82 9.83
CA TYR A 35 -12.84 -18.96 9.45
C TYR A 35 -12.61 -19.10 7.94
N PRO A 36 -13.35 -19.94 7.18
CA PRO A 36 -13.16 -20.04 5.73
C PRO A 36 -13.44 -18.74 4.98
N ALA A 37 -14.47 -17.99 5.40
CA ALA A 37 -14.81 -16.70 4.82
C ALA A 37 -13.76 -15.64 5.13
N ARG A 38 -13.21 -15.64 6.36
CA ARG A 38 -12.10 -14.76 6.76
C ARG A 38 -10.87 -15.00 5.89
N VAL A 39 -10.47 -16.26 5.70
CA VAL A 39 -9.32 -16.63 4.85
C VAL A 39 -9.55 -16.20 3.41
N LEU A 40 -10.74 -16.46 2.85
CA LEU A 40 -11.08 -16.05 1.49
C LEU A 40 -10.95 -14.53 1.31
N TRP A 41 -11.53 -13.74 2.21
CA TRP A 41 -11.45 -12.28 2.15
C TRP A 41 -10.02 -11.76 2.32
N ALA A 42 -9.25 -12.34 3.24
CA ALA A 42 -7.84 -11.98 3.41
C ALA A 42 -7.04 -12.21 2.12
N VAL A 43 -7.21 -13.36 1.46
CA VAL A 43 -6.55 -13.66 0.19
C VAL A 43 -6.97 -12.67 -0.91
N VAL A 44 -8.27 -12.41 -1.05
CA VAL A 44 -8.78 -11.46 -2.05
C VAL A 44 -8.19 -10.06 -1.83
N LEU A 45 -8.22 -9.56 -0.59
CA LEU A 45 -7.68 -8.25 -0.23
C LEU A 45 -6.18 -8.15 -0.52
N VAL A 46 -5.40 -9.16 -0.15
CA VAL A 46 -3.95 -9.21 -0.44
C VAL A 46 -3.70 -9.26 -1.94
N CYS A 47 -4.42 -10.09 -2.70
CA CYS A 47 -4.26 -10.17 -4.16
C CYS A 47 -4.54 -8.83 -4.85
N ILE A 48 -5.62 -8.16 -4.46
CA ILE A 48 -5.97 -6.83 -5.01
C ILE A 48 -4.91 -5.81 -4.59
N GLY A 49 -4.54 -5.78 -3.31
CA GLY A 49 -3.56 -4.83 -2.77
C GLY A 49 -2.20 -4.93 -3.46
N GLN A 50 -1.68 -6.16 -3.59
CA GLN A 50 -0.44 -6.43 -4.30
C GLN A 50 -0.55 -6.12 -5.79
N GLY A 51 -1.69 -6.43 -6.42
CA GLY A 51 -1.95 -6.08 -7.83
C GLY A 51 -1.85 -4.58 -8.09
N ILE A 52 -2.46 -3.76 -7.24
CA ILE A 52 -2.38 -2.28 -7.33
C ILE A 52 -0.95 -1.79 -7.09
N GLY A 53 -0.26 -2.33 -6.07
CA GLY A 53 1.13 -1.96 -5.76
C GLY A 53 2.10 -2.28 -6.91
N ILE A 54 1.99 -3.48 -7.49
CA ILE A 54 2.79 -3.92 -8.63
C ILE A 54 2.48 -3.06 -9.86
N ALA A 55 1.21 -2.77 -10.14
CA ALA A 55 0.82 -1.89 -11.25
C ALA A 55 1.43 -0.49 -11.10
N GLY A 56 1.54 0.02 -9.87
CA GLY A 56 2.25 1.26 -9.56
C GLY A 56 3.72 1.22 -9.95
N ILE A 57 4.44 0.18 -9.51
CA ILE A 57 5.86 -0.05 -9.85
C ILE A 57 6.05 -0.18 -11.36
N VAL A 58 5.18 -0.95 -12.03
CA VAL A 58 5.24 -1.17 -13.48
C VAL A 58 5.01 0.13 -14.25
N ALA A 59 4.10 1.01 -13.81
CA ALA A 59 3.87 2.29 -14.48
C ALA A 59 5.10 3.20 -14.40
N PHE A 60 5.77 3.28 -13.24
CA PHE A 60 7.03 4.02 -13.09
C PHE A 60 8.15 3.42 -13.96
N ARG A 61 8.27 2.08 -14.00
CA ARG A 61 9.24 1.39 -14.88
C ARG A 61 8.98 1.68 -16.37
N ARG A 62 7.73 1.65 -16.81
CA ARG A 62 7.34 1.98 -18.19
C ARG A 62 7.63 3.43 -18.55
N ALA A 63 7.42 4.35 -17.60
CA ALA A 63 7.75 5.76 -17.76
C ALA A 63 9.26 6.07 -17.67
N LYS A 64 10.10 5.05 -17.46
CA LYS A 64 11.56 5.15 -17.31
C LYS A 64 11.97 6.24 -16.31
N THR A 65 11.21 6.34 -15.22
CA THR A 65 11.43 7.30 -14.14
C THR A 65 11.64 6.56 -12.82
N THR A 66 12.15 7.26 -11.81
CA THR A 66 12.55 6.64 -10.55
C THR A 66 11.34 6.17 -9.74
N VAL A 67 11.37 4.91 -9.28
CA VAL A 67 10.39 4.39 -8.31
C VAL A 67 10.75 4.84 -6.88
N ASN A 68 11.95 5.38 -6.67
CA ASN A 68 12.44 5.71 -5.34
C ASN A 68 11.76 6.98 -4.80
N PRO A 69 10.88 6.87 -3.78
CA PRO A 69 10.14 8.02 -3.27
C PRO A 69 11.06 9.05 -2.59
N VAL A 70 12.25 8.63 -2.13
CA VAL A 70 13.22 9.50 -1.43
C VAL A 70 14.05 10.34 -2.40
N LYS A 71 14.14 9.92 -3.67
CA LYS A 71 14.85 10.64 -4.74
C LYS A 71 13.87 11.21 -5.77
N ALA A 72 12.80 11.85 -5.32
CA ALA A 72 11.80 12.46 -6.22
C ALA A 72 12.42 13.49 -7.19
N SER A 73 13.53 14.15 -6.81
CA SER A 73 14.28 15.08 -7.68
C SER A 73 14.96 14.43 -8.88
N SER A 74 15.11 13.09 -8.89
CA SER A 74 15.61 12.35 -10.05
C SER A 74 14.50 11.81 -10.95
N ALA A 75 13.25 12.24 -10.76
CA ALA A 75 12.14 11.89 -11.63
C ALA A 75 12.27 12.63 -12.97
N SER A 76 12.35 11.89 -14.07
CA SER A 76 12.46 12.42 -15.44
C SER A 76 11.11 12.73 -16.09
N SER A 77 10.03 12.14 -15.56
CA SER A 77 8.68 12.26 -16.10
C SER A 77 7.62 12.09 -15.01
N LEU A 78 6.48 12.77 -15.19
CA LEU A 78 5.30 12.62 -14.33
C LEU A 78 4.43 11.47 -14.86
N VAL A 79 4.15 10.48 -14.01
CA VAL A 79 3.31 9.32 -14.36
C VAL A 79 1.86 9.60 -14.02
N ILE A 80 1.02 9.79 -15.05
CA ILE A 80 -0.43 10.06 -14.89
C ILE A 80 -1.34 8.99 -15.52
N GLN A 81 -0.76 7.91 -16.05
CA GLN A 81 -1.49 6.84 -16.73
C GLN A 81 -1.63 5.58 -15.87
N GLY A 82 -2.55 4.69 -16.24
CA GLY A 82 -2.80 3.43 -15.53
C GLY A 82 -3.43 3.66 -14.15
N VAL A 83 -2.89 3.01 -13.11
CA VAL A 83 -3.38 3.17 -11.73
C VAL A 83 -3.24 4.60 -11.20
N TYR A 84 -2.29 5.37 -11.74
CA TYR A 84 -2.07 6.78 -11.35
C TYR A 84 -3.17 7.74 -11.82
N ARG A 85 -4.10 7.30 -12.68
CA ARG A 85 -5.30 8.09 -13.03
C ARG A 85 -6.29 8.19 -11.87
N TYR A 86 -6.34 7.17 -11.02
CA TYR A 86 -7.34 7.05 -9.95
C TYR A 86 -6.82 7.59 -8.61
N THR A 87 -5.51 7.46 -8.37
CA THR A 87 -4.86 7.95 -7.15
C THR A 87 -3.42 8.32 -7.44
N ARG A 88 -2.90 9.36 -6.79
CA ARG A 88 -1.48 9.73 -6.88
C ARG A 88 -0.57 8.73 -6.14
N ASN A 89 -1.16 7.92 -5.26
CA ASN A 89 -0.46 7.08 -4.28
C ASN A 89 -0.97 5.62 -4.28
N PRO A 90 -0.95 4.90 -5.43
CA PRO A 90 -1.50 3.55 -5.53
C PRO A 90 -0.78 2.53 -4.63
N MET A 91 0.51 2.73 -4.35
CA MET A 91 1.25 1.86 -3.42
C MET A 91 0.68 1.89 -2.00
N TYR A 92 0.23 3.06 -1.53
CA TYR A 92 -0.40 3.19 -0.22
C TYR A 92 -1.78 2.54 -0.19
N VAL A 93 -2.54 2.62 -1.29
CA VAL A 93 -3.82 1.88 -1.41
C VAL A 93 -3.60 0.38 -1.31
N GLY A 94 -2.58 -0.14 -2.01
CA GLY A 94 -2.20 -1.54 -1.93
C GLY A 94 -1.85 -1.97 -0.50
N LEU A 95 -1.10 -1.13 0.21
CA LEU A 95 -0.71 -1.34 1.59
C LEU A 95 -1.91 -1.36 2.55
N SER A 96 -2.83 -0.41 2.41
CA SER A 96 -4.04 -0.34 3.23
C SER A 96 -4.90 -1.59 3.05
N LEU A 97 -5.06 -2.09 1.82
CA LEU A 97 -5.78 -3.34 1.55
C LEU A 97 -5.10 -4.54 2.19
N THR A 98 -3.77 -4.61 2.13
CA THR A 98 -3.01 -5.68 2.80
C THR A 98 -3.14 -5.62 4.32
N LEU A 99 -3.14 -4.43 4.92
CA LEU A 99 -3.37 -4.26 6.35
C LEU A 99 -4.80 -4.64 6.77
N LEU A 100 -5.80 -4.33 5.94
CA LEU A 100 -7.20 -4.74 6.18
C LEU A 100 -7.41 -6.27 6.10
N ALA A 101 -6.46 -7.02 5.56
CA ALA A 101 -6.51 -8.47 5.51
C ALA A 101 -6.13 -9.15 6.85
N TRP A 102 -5.68 -8.38 7.85
CA TRP A 102 -5.33 -8.82 9.21
C TRP A 102 -6.55 -9.23 10.04
#